data_AF-A0A5B8R3U3-F1
#
_entry.id   AF-A0A5B8R3U3-F1
#
_cell.length_a   1.000
_cell.length_b   1.000
_cell.length_c   1.000
_cell.angle_alpha   90.00
_cell.angle_beta   90.00
_cell.angle_gamma   90.00
#
_symmetry.space_group_name_H-M   'P 1'
#
loop_
_entity.id
_entity.type
_entity.pdbx_description
1 polymer ?
#
loop_
_entity_poly.entity_id
_entity_poly.type
_entity_poly.pdbx_seq_one_letter_code
_entity_poly.pdbx_strand_id
1 'polypeptide(L)'
;MKVARIYMRVSTDAQDLERQESLIDAAKAAGFYVAGVYREKASGARADRAELLRMIADLQPGEVVVAERIDRISRLPLAEAERLVASIRAKGARLAVPGVVDLTELAAEAKGVAKVVLESVQDMLLKLALQIARDDYEDRRERQRQGVELAKEAGRYAGSPRFQCNK
;
A
#
# COMPACT_ATOMS: atom_id res chain seq x y z
N MET A 1 -14.91 -17.54 -6.90
CA MET A 1 -13.44 -17.49 -6.99
C MET A 1 -13.00 -16.12 -6.50
N LYS A 2 -12.12 -16.00 -5.50
CA LYS A 2 -11.65 -14.70 -5.01
C LYS A 2 -10.61 -14.18 -5.99
N VAL A 3 -10.79 -12.96 -6.52
CA VAL A 3 -9.89 -12.38 -7.52
C VAL A 3 -9.10 -11.24 -6.87
N ALA A 4 -7.78 -11.21 -7.10
CA ALA A 4 -6.91 -10.19 -6.57
C ALA A 4 -6.12 -9.46 -7.68
N ARG A 5 -5.88 -8.16 -7.48
CA ARG A 5 -4.92 -7.37 -8.25
C ARG A 5 -3.79 -6.92 -7.32
N ILE A 6 -2.55 -7.08 -7.78
CA ILE A 6 -1.37 -6.74 -6.98
C ILE A 6 -0.79 -5.43 -7.47
N TYR A 7 -0.51 -4.52 -6.55
CA TYR A 7 0.22 -3.29 -6.83
C TYR A 7 1.55 -3.25 -6.10
N MET A 8 2.63 -2.94 -6.83
CA MET A 8 3.98 -2.82 -6.29
C MET A 8 4.74 -1.64 -6.90
N ARG A 9 5.64 -1.05 -6.12
CA ARG A 9 6.50 0.06 -6.57
C ARG A 9 7.96 -0.36 -6.52
N VAL A 10 8.64 -0.31 -7.65
CA VAL A 10 9.95 -0.92 -7.90
C VAL A 10 11.01 0.16 -8.11
N SER A 11 12.23 -0.11 -7.65
CA SER A 11 13.39 0.80 -7.76
C SER A 11 14.57 0.19 -8.53
N THR A 12 14.67 -1.14 -8.65
CA THR A 12 15.71 -1.87 -9.41
C THR A 12 15.29 -3.31 -9.75
N ASP A 13 15.54 -3.75 -10.99
CA ASP A 13 14.86 -4.92 -11.60
C ASP A 13 15.07 -6.27 -10.89
N ALA A 14 16.26 -6.58 -10.33
CA ALA A 14 16.54 -7.92 -9.81
C ALA A 14 15.91 -8.20 -8.42
N GLN A 15 16.08 -7.28 -7.45
CA GLN A 15 15.51 -7.43 -6.10
C GLN A 15 13.98 -7.25 -6.06
N ASP A 16 13.41 -6.63 -7.08
CA ASP A 16 11.97 -6.41 -7.17
C ASP A 16 11.23 -7.63 -7.73
N LEU A 17 11.89 -8.51 -8.49
CA LEU A 17 11.30 -9.74 -9.04
C LEU A 17 11.04 -10.80 -7.96
N GLU A 18 12.00 -11.09 -7.09
CA GLU A 18 11.81 -12.07 -6.00
C GLU A 18 10.69 -11.66 -5.04
N ARG A 19 10.61 -10.35 -4.74
CA ARG A 19 9.53 -9.78 -3.93
C ARG A 19 8.17 -9.88 -4.61
N GLN A 20 8.13 -9.73 -5.92
CA GLN A 20 6.89 -9.95 -6.67
C GLN A 20 6.42 -11.39 -6.56
N GLU A 21 7.28 -12.35 -6.89
CA GLU A 21 6.90 -13.77 -6.89
C GLU A 21 6.39 -14.19 -5.51
N SER A 22 7.07 -13.74 -4.45
CA SER A 22 6.64 -13.98 -3.07
C SER A 22 5.22 -13.46 -2.78
N LEU A 23 4.84 -12.29 -3.30
CA LEU A 23 3.50 -11.72 -3.13
C LEU A 23 2.44 -12.47 -3.93
N ILE A 24 2.78 -12.86 -5.17
CA ILE A 24 1.91 -13.66 -6.02
C ILE A 24 1.64 -15.00 -5.36
N ASP A 25 2.67 -15.66 -4.85
CA ASP A 25 2.57 -16.95 -4.18
C ASP A 25 1.78 -16.85 -2.88
N ALA A 26 1.99 -15.80 -2.08
CA ALA A 26 1.18 -15.53 -0.89
C ALA A 26 -0.30 -15.32 -1.23
N ALA A 27 -0.60 -14.54 -2.28
CA ALA A 27 -1.97 -14.32 -2.72
C ALA A 27 -2.63 -15.63 -3.22
N LYS A 28 -1.91 -16.43 -4.00
CA LYS A 28 -2.37 -17.75 -4.46
C LYS A 28 -2.60 -18.70 -3.30
N ALA A 29 -1.68 -18.74 -2.33
CA ALA A 29 -1.78 -19.57 -1.12
C ALA A 29 -3.00 -19.16 -0.26
N ALA A 30 -3.35 -17.88 -0.25
CA ALA A 30 -4.57 -17.36 0.37
C ALA A 30 -5.86 -17.61 -0.47
N GLY A 31 -5.76 -18.35 -1.58
CA GLY A 31 -6.91 -18.74 -2.42
C GLY A 31 -7.36 -17.68 -3.41
N PHE A 32 -6.53 -16.66 -3.69
CA PHE A 32 -6.83 -15.64 -4.68
C PHE A 32 -6.30 -16.02 -6.06
N TYR A 33 -7.12 -15.77 -7.08
CA TYR A 33 -6.68 -15.71 -8.47
C TYR A 33 -6.12 -14.32 -8.76
N VAL A 34 -4.83 -14.22 -9.10
CA VAL A 34 -4.18 -12.95 -9.43
C VAL A 34 -4.52 -12.56 -10.87
N ALA A 35 -5.41 -11.58 -11.04
CA ALA A 35 -5.85 -11.09 -12.35
C ALA A 35 -4.87 -10.12 -13.02
N GLY A 36 -3.99 -9.49 -12.24
CA GLY A 36 -2.99 -8.56 -12.76
C GLY A 36 -2.00 -8.08 -11.72
N VAL A 37 -0.80 -7.74 -12.18
CA VAL A 37 0.27 -7.15 -11.37
C VAL A 37 0.67 -5.82 -11.98
N TYR A 38 0.60 -4.77 -11.18
CA TYR A 38 0.85 -3.38 -11.58
C TYR A 38 2.14 -2.90 -10.93
N ARG A 39 3.11 -2.51 -11.76
CA ARG A 39 4.48 -2.16 -11.33
C ARG A 39 4.75 -0.69 -11.56
N GLU A 40 4.85 0.08 -10.50
CA GLU A 40 5.17 1.50 -10.57
C GLU A 40 6.69 1.72 -10.45
N LYS A 41 7.34 2.25 -11.49
CA LYS A 41 8.79 2.51 -11.48
C LYS A 41 9.05 3.88 -10.86
N ALA A 42 9.59 3.89 -9.65
CA ALA A 42 9.81 5.13 -8.93
C ALA A 42 11.29 5.49 -8.82
N SER A 43 11.72 6.49 -9.59
CA SER A 43 12.93 7.25 -9.28
C SER A 43 12.54 8.54 -8.54
N GLY A 44 12.95 8.68 -7.28
CA GLY A 44 12.67 9.87 -6.47
C GLY A 44 11.22 10.03 -5.98
N ALA A 45 10.89 11.25 -5.52
CA ALA A 45 9.63 11.61 -4.87
C ALA A 45 8.50 12.01 -5.85
N ARG A 46 8.72 11.92 -7.17
CA ARG A 46 7.68 12.23 -8.17
C ARG A 46 6.58 11.15 -8.20
N ALA A 47 5.39 11.63 -8.57
CA ALA A 47 4.12 11.32 -7.91
C ALA A 47 2.99 10.98 -8.91
N ASP A 48 3.30 10.85 -10.18
CA ASP A 48 2.42 10.38 -11.23
C ASP A 48 2.24 8.86 -11.11
N ARG A 49 1.34 8.47 -10.21
CA ARG A 49 0.97 7.08 -9.90
C ARG A 49 0.13 6.46 -11.03
N ALA A 50 0.61 6.52 -12.26
CA ALA A 50 -0.13 6.10 -13.45
C ALA A 50 -0.56 4.62 -13.36
N GLU A 51 0.30 3.76 -12.83
CA GLU A 51 0.00 2.32 -12.73
C GLU A 51 -1.00 2.02 -11.62
N LEU A 52 -0.99 2.80 -10.53
CA LEU A 52 -2.02 2.71 -9.50
C LEU A 52 -3.38 3.13 -10.04
N LEU A 53 -3.43 4.23 -10.79
CA LEU A 53 -4.67 4.72 -11.41
C LEU A 53 -5.19 3.73 -12.45
N ARG A 54 -4.30 3.13 -13.25
CA ARG A 54 -4.63 2.06 -14.20
C ARG A 54 -5.25 0.85 -13.49
N MET A 55 -4.64 0.40 -12.39
CA MET A 55 -5.21 -0.68 -11.58
C MET A 55 -6.63 -0.34 -11.09
N ILE A 56 -6.83 0.86 -10.54
CA ILE A 56 -8.15 1.29 -10.05
C ILE A 56 -9.17 1.36 -11.17
N ALA A 57 -8.76 1.78 -12.37
CA ALA A 57 -9.63 1.82 -13.54
C ALA A 57 -10.10 0.41 -13.93
N ASP A 58 -9.19 -0.56 -13.90
CA ASP A 58 -9.45 -1.95 -14.29
C ASP A 58 -10.23 -2.76 -13.23
N LEU A 59 -10.30 -2.28 -11.98
CA LEU A 59 -10.97 -2.97 -10.87
C LEU A 59 -12.42 -3.31 -11.19
N GLN A 60 -12.79 -4.56 -10.93
CA GLN A 60 -14.14 -5.06 -11.02
C GLN A 60 -14.78 -5.23 -9.62
N PRO A 61 -16.12 -5.17 -9.53
CA PRO A 61 -16.82 -5.43 -8.27
C PRO A 61 -16.47 -6.81 -7.70
N GLY A 62 -16.16 -6.87 -6.40
CA GLY A 62 -15.78 -8.09 -5.70
C GLY A 62 -14.31 -8.48 -5.79
N GLU A 63 -13.48 -7.73 -6.54
CA GLU A 63 -12.03 -7.92 -6.55
C GLU A 63 -11.35 -7.34 -5.29
N VAL A 64 -10.19 -7.89 -4.97
CA VAL A 64 -9.37 -7.47 -3.83
C VAL A 64 -8.06 -6.85 -4.32
N VAL A 65 -7.73 -5.67 -3.83
CA VAL A 65 -6.41 -5.07 -4.02
C VAL A 65 -5.48 -5.58 -2.94
N VAL A 66 -4.40 -6.23 -3.37
CA VAL A 66 -3.29 -6.66 -2.50
C VAL A 66 -2.12 -5.72 -2.72
N ALA A 67 -1.81 -4.93 -1.69
CA ALA A 67 -0.61 -4.10 -1.67
C ALA A 67 0.48 -4.77 -0.81
N GLU A 68 1.74 -4.70 -1.26
CA GLU A 68 2.88 -5.33 -0.58
C GLU A 68 2.95 -4.99 0.91
N ARG A 69 2.74 -3.71 1.26
CA ARG A 69 2.72 -3.21 2.63
C ARG A 69 1.91 -1.90 2.66
N ILE A 70 1.26 -1.62 3.80
CA ILE A 70 0.58 -0.34 4.05
C ILE A 70 1.53 0.84 3.87
N ASP A 71 2.83 0.64 4.09
CA ASP A 71 3.90 1.64 4.07
C ASP A 71 4.02 2.44 2.75
N ARG A 72 3.44 1.97 1.65
CA ARG A 72 3.37 2.73 0.38
C ARG A 72 2.10 3.56 0.23
N ILE A 73 1.04 3.18 0.94
CA ILE A 73 -0.14 4.01 1.17
C ILE A 73 0.16 5.02 2.29
N SER A 74 0.87 4.65 3.37
CA SER A 74 1.14 5.54 4.50
C SER A 74 2.15 6.65 4.20
N ARG A 75 2.97 6.49 3.15
CA ARG A 75 3.76 7.61 2.59
C ARG A 75 2.87 8.71 2.01
N LEU A 76 1.61 8.42 1.67
CA LEU A 76 0.65 9.45 1.29
C LEU A 76 0.21 10.25 2.51
N PRO A 77 -0.14 11.53 2.32
CA PRO A 77 -1.01 12.22 3.26
C PRO A 77 -2.27 11.39 3.52
N LEU A 78 -2.78 11.40 4.76
CA LEU A 78 -3.98 10.65 5.14
C LEU A 78 -5.15 10.88 4.16
N ALA A 79 -5.38 12.14 3.77
CA ALA A 79 -6.42 12.52 2.82
C ALA A 79 -6.26 11.90 1.42
N GLU A 80 -5.05 11.58 0.98
CA GLU A 80 -4.82 10.86 -0.28
C GLU A 80 -5.04 9.35 -0.11
N ALA A 81 -4.66 8.78 1.03
CA ALA A 81 -4.94 7.38 1.37
C ALA A 81 -6.45 7.12 1.47
N GLU A 82 -7.19 8.01 2.13
CA GLU A 82 -8.66 7.94 2.21
C GLU A 82 -9.30 8.03 0.82
N ARG A 83 -8.82 8.95 -0.04
CA ARG A 83 -9.30 9.06 -1.43
C ARG A 83 -9.03 7.79 -2.25
N LEU A 84 -7.88 7.16 -2.06
CA LEU A 84 -7.54 5.88 -2.70
C LEU A 84 -8.51 4.78 -2.27
N VAL A 85 -8.73 4.64 -0.95
CA VAL A 85 -9.69 3.67 -0.41
C VAL A 85 -11.09 3.93 -0.94
N ALA A 86 -11.54 5.19 -0.95
CA ALA A 86 -12.85 5.57 -1.47
C ALA A 86 -12.99 5.21 -2.96
N SER A 87 -11.94 5.41 -3.75
CA SER A 87 -11.93 5.08 -5.18
C SER A 87 -12.03 3.57 -5.42
N ILE A 88 -11.34 2.76 -4.62
CA ILE A 88 -11.42 1.28 -4.67
C ILE A 88 -12.83 0.81 -4.30
N ARG A 89 -13.42 1.37 -3.25
CA ARG A 89 -14.78 1.05 -2.81
C ARG A 89 -15.85 1.47 -3.81
N ALA A 90 -15.67 2.62 -4.47
CA ALA A 90 -16.57 3.08 -5.52
C ALA A 90 -16.63 2.11 -6.71
N LYS A 91 -15.56 1.34 -6.94
CA LYS A 91 -15.53 0.24 -7.92
C LYS A 91 -16.15 -1.07 -7.43
N GLY A 92 -16.62 -1.11 -6.18
CA GLY A 92 -17.10 -2.33 -5.51
C GLY A 92 -15.98 -3.30 -5.15
N ALA A 93 -14.73 -2.86 -5.20
CA ALA A 93 -13.56 -3.64 -4.82
C ALA A 93 -13.20 -3.39 -3.34
N ARG A 94 -12.33 -4.25 -2.80
CA ARG A 94 -11.90 -4.21 -1.40
C ARG A 94 -10.39 -4.05 -1.31
N LEU A 95 -9.93 -3.31 -0.31
CA LEU A 95 -8.50 -3.23 -0.01
C LEU A 95 -8.18 -4.21 1.11
N ALA A 96 -7.35 -5.22 0.83
CA ALA A 96 -6.84 -6.11 1.85
C ALA A 96 -5.61 -5.47 2.50
N VAL A 97 -5.72 -5.18 3.79
CA VAL A 97 -4.66 -4.56 4.57
C VAL A 97 -4.12 -5.57 5.59
N PRO A 98 -2.83 -5.95 5.52
CA PRO A 98 -2.24 -6.84 6.51
C PRO A 98 -2.40 -6.28 7.93
N GLY A 99 -2.96 -7.07 8.85
CA GLY A 99 -3.16 -6.70 10.25
C GLY A 99 -4.48 -5.98 10.57
N VAL A 100 -5.30 -5.64 9.57
CA VAL A 100 -6.66 -5.13 9.77
C VAL A 100 -7.63 -6.29 9.61
N VAL A 101 -8.51 -6.48 10.60
CA VAL A 101 -9.57 -7.48 10.53
C VAL A 101 -10.53 -7.11 9.39
N ASP A 102 -10.78 -8.04 8.49
CA ASP A 102 -11.79 -7.88 7.43
C ASP A 102 -13.16 -8.33 7.96
N LEU A 103 -13.99 -7.37 8.37
CA LEU A 103 -15.36 -7.61 8.82
C LEU A 103 -16.36 -7.63 7.65
N THR A 104 -15.90 -7.54 6.39
CA THR A 104 -16.80 -7.38 5.24
C THR A 104 -17.68 -8.61 5.00
N GLU A 105 -17.15 -9.82 5.23
CA GLU A 105 -17.95 -11.05 5.14
C GLU A 105 -19.02 -11.10 6.24
N LEU A 106 -18.67 -10.73 7.47
CA LEU A 106 -19.61 -10.66 8.60
C LEU A 106 -20.68 -9.58 8.41
N ALA A 107 -20.30 -8.42 7.85
CA ALA A 107 -21.22 -7.33 7.54
C ALA A 107 -22.20 -7.69 6.41
N ALA A 108 -21.78 -8.52 5.45
CA ALA A 108 -22.62 -8.96 4.35
C ALA A 108 -23.76 -9.90 4.80
N GLU A 109 -23.53 -10.67 5.86
CA GLU A 109 -24.53 -11.57 6.46
C GLU A 109 -25.45 -10.84 7.46
N ALA A 110 -25.02 -9.70 8.00
CA ALA A 110 -25.79 -8.89 8.93
C ALA A 110 -26.93 -8.11 8.23
N LYS A 111 -28.00 -7.83 8.99
CA LYS A 111 -29.16 -7.04 8.52
C LYS A 111 -29.48 -5.90 9.48
N GLY A 112 -30.11 -4.85 8.95
CA GLY A 112 -30.56 -3.70 9.73
C GLY A 112 -29.40 -2.96 10.42
N VAL A 113 -29.60 -2.60 11.70
CA VAL A 113 -28.63 -1.83 12.49
C VAL A 113 -27.27 -2.53 12.61
N ALA A 114 -27.25 -3.86 12.73
CA ALA A 114 -26.00 -4.61 12.87
C ALA A 114 -25.07 -4.43 11.65
N LYS A 115 -25.63 -4.40 10.44
CA LYS A 115 -24.87 -4.14 9.21
C LYS A 115 -24.24 -2.75 9.24
N VAL A 116 -25.03 -1.73 9.59
CA VAL A 116 -24.55 -0.34 9.66
C VAL A 116 -23.41 -0.19 10.67
N VAL A 117 -23.52 -0.83 11.83
CA VAL A 117 -22.48 -0.80 12.86
C VAL A 117 -21.21 -1.51 12.36
N LEU A 118 -21.34 -2.70 11.76
CA LEU A 118 -20.17 -3.44 11.26
C LEU A 118 -19.44 -2.69 10.14
N GLU A 119 -20.17 -2.08 9.21
CA GLU A 119 -19.57 -1.22 8.17
C GLU A 119 -18.87 0.00 8.79
N SER A 120 -19.49 0.64 9.79
CA SER A 120 -18.89 1.79 10.49
C SER A 120 -17.62 1.43 11.28
N VAL A 121 -17.62 0.27 11.93
CA VAL A 121 -16.44 -0.24 12.66
C VAL A 121 -15.32 -0.59 11.68
N GLN A 122 -15.63 -1.24 10.55
CA GLN A 122 -14.65 -1.53 9.50
C GLN A 122 -13.98 -0.23 9.01
N ASP A 123 -14.77 0.81 8.80
CA ASP A 123 -14.28 2.12 8.33
C ASP A 123 -13.38 2.79 9.38
N MET A 124 -13.77 2.72 10.65
CA MET A 124 -12.98 3.24 11.75
C MET A 124 -11.65 2.49 11.90
N LEU A 125 -11.67 1.15 11.86
CA LEU A 125 -10.46 0.31 11.94
C LEU A 125 -9.50 0.61 10.80
N LEU A 126 -10.02 0.78 9.58
CA LEU A 126 -9.21 1.13 8.43
C LEU A 126 -8.55 2.51 8.59
N LYS A 127 -9.30 3.52 9.02
CA LYS A 127 -8.76 4.86 9.28
C LYS A 127 -7.68 4.84 10.35
N LEU A 128 -7.91 4.13 11.44
CA LEU A 128 -6.93 3.99 12.52
C LEU A 128 -5.64 3.30 12.03
N ALA A 129 -5.76 2.23 11.25
CA ALA A 129 -4.60 1.54 10.69
C ALA A 129 -3.80 2.43 9.72
N LEU A 130 -4.50 3.23 8.90
CA LEU A 130 -3.86 4.21 8.02
C LEU A 130 -3.12 5.29 8.81
N GLN A 131 -3.70 5.79 9.90
CA GLN A 131 -3.07 6.77 10.77
C GLN A 131 -1.83 6.21 11.47
N ILE A 132 -1.94 5.04 12.09
CA ILE A 132 -0.80 4.38 12.76
C ILE A 132 0.36 4.18 11.77
N ALA A 133 0.06 3.71 10.56
CA ALA A 133 1.11 3.50 9.56
C ALA A 133 1.75 4.81 9.07
N ARG A 134 1.03 5.94 9.15
CA ARG A 134 1.53 7.27 8.82
C ARG A 134 2.47 7.77 9.92
N ASP A 135 2.05 7.68 11.17
CA ASP A 135 2.84 8.09 12.34
C ASP A 135 4.16 7.30 12.38
N ASP A 136 4.10 5.98 12.19
CA ASP A 136 5.26 5.09 12.06
C ASP A 136 6.26 5.54 10.98
N TYR A 137 5.75 6.05 9.86
CA TYR A 137 6.56 6.54 8.76
C TYR A 137 7.24 7.86 9.10
N GLU A 138 6.49 8.80 9.69
CA GLU A 138 7.01 10.10 10.13
C GLU A 138 8.07 9.93 11.22
N ASP A 139 7.84 9.08 12.21
CA ASP A 139 8.80 8.75 13.28
C ASP A 139 10.09 8.14 12.72
N ARG A 140 10.00 7.23 11.76
CA ARG A 140 11.19 6.65 11.10
C ARG A 140 11.97 7.73 10.34
N ARG A 141 11.27 8.64 9.67
CA ARG A 141 11.89 9.74 8.91
C ARG A 141 12.58 10.75 9.83
N GLU A 142 11.95 11.08 10.94
CA GLU A 142 12.53 11.98 11.93
C GLU A 142 13.79 11.39 12.57
N ARG A 143 13.75 10.12 13.00
CA ARG A 143 14.93 9.43 13.53
C ARG A 143 16.06 9.35 12.51
N GLN A 144 15.73 9.09 11.24
CA GLN A 144 16.72 9.11 10.17
C GLN A 144 17.33 10.51 9.99
N ARG A 145 16.51 11.57 10.01
CA ARG A 145 16.99 12.96 9.91
C ARG A 145 17.94 13.30 11.05
N GLN A 146 17.56 12.99 12.29
CA GLN A 146 18.40 13.22 13.48
C GLN A 146 19.72 12.44 13.39
N GLY A 147 19.69 11.16 12.97
CA GLY A 147 20.90 10.37 12.78
C GLY A 147 21.82 10.92 11.68
N VAL A 148 21.25 11.44 10.60
CA VAL A 148 22.01 12.13 9.53
C VAL A 148 22.64 13.42 10.03
N GLU A 149 21.92 14.20 10.83
CA GLU A 149 22.40 15.46 11.41
C GLU A 149 23.57 15.22 12.37
N LEU A 150 23.44 14.27 13.30
CA LEU A 150 24.53 13.83 14.18
C LEU A 150 25.74 13.30 13.40
N ALA A 151 25.51 12.57 12.29
CA ALA A 151 26.59 12.09 11.44
C ALA A 151 27.30 13.22 10.67
N LYS A 152 26.58 14.28 10.29
CA LYS A 152 27.14 15.49 9.65
C LYS A 152 27.97 16.30 10.64
N GLU A 153 27.46 16.53 11.85
CA GLU A 153 28.19 17.19 12.94
C GLU A 153 29.48 16.44 13.29
N ALA A 154 29.41 15.10 13.33
CA ALA A 154 30.57 14.24 13.55
C ALA A 154 31.49 14.09 12.32
N GLY A 155 31.23 14.78 11.20
CA GLY A 155 32.03 14.72 9.97
C GLY A 155 32.03 13.37 9.24
N ARG A 156 31.15 12.43 9.62
CA ARG A 156 31.07 11.06 9.08
C ARG A 156 30.05 10.88 7.96
N TYR A 157 29.33 11.94 7.60
CA TYR A 157 28.29 11.86 6.56
C TYR A 157 28.89 12.00 5.15
N ALA A 158 29.11 10.87 4.48
CA ALA A 158 29.73 10.82 3.15
C ALA A 158 28.79 11.16 1.98
N GLY A 159 27.49 11.38 2.23
CA GLY A 159 26.49 11.53 1.17
C GLY A 159 26.30 10.25 0.33
N SER A 160 25.32 10.26 -0.57
CA SER A 160 25.16 9.15 -1.52
C SER A 160 26.24 9.27 -2.61
N PRO A 161 26.98 8.19 -2.95
CA PRO A 161 27.97 8.25 -4.03
C PRO A 161 27.27 8.67 -5.32
N ARG A 162 27.78 9.74 -5.97
CA ARG A 162 27.31 10.17 -7.28
C ARG A 162 27.51 9.00 -8.25
N PHE A 163 26.42 8.43 -8.74
CA PHE A 163 26.46 7.54 -9.89
C PHE A 163 27.03 8.32 -11.09
N GLN A 164 28.29 8.07 -11.44
CA GLN A 164 28.84 8.46 -12.73
C GLN A 164 28.23 7.53 -13.77
N CYS A 165 27.29 8.07 -14.55
CA CYS A 165 26.80 7.42 -15.77
C CYS A 165 27.92 7.57 -16.81
N ASN A 166 28.67 6.49 -17.07
CA ASN A 166 29.59 6.44 -18.22
C ASN A 166 28.74 6.46 -19.51
N LYS A 167 29.09 7.39 -20.40
CA LYS A 167 28.52 7.54 -21.74
C LYS A 167 29.02 6.45 -22.68
#